data_AF-M6QFB2-F1
#
_entry.id   AF-M6QFB2-F1
#
_cell.length_a   1.000
_cell.length_b   1.000
_cell.length_c   1.000
_cell.angle_alpha   90.00
_cell.angle_beta   90.00
_cell.angle_gamma   90.00
#
_symmetry.space_group_name_H-M   'P 1'
#
loop_
_entity.id
_entity.type
_entity.pdbx_description
1 polymer ?
#
loop_
_entity_poly.entity_id
_entity_poly.type
_entity_poly.pdbx_seq_one_letter_code
_entity_poly.pdbx_strand_id
1 'polypeptide(L)' 'MYYFPGRKIEYPEDGDERDDYETGLAAELEFIQQIEINTLARAIVRAFNGD' A
#
# COMPACT_ATOMS: atom_id res chain seq x y z
N MET A 1 -0.40 -14.89 7.23
CA MET A 1 -0.21 -13.55 7.80
C MET A 1 0.44 -12.69 6.74
N TYR A 2 -0.32 -11.82 6.08
CA TYR A 2 0.25 -10.79 5.20
C TYR A 2 0.91 -9.75 6.12
N TYR A 3 2.24 -9.70 6.15
CA TYR A 3 2.99 -8.80 7.02
C TYR A 3 3.13 -7.44 6.32
N PHE A 4 2.45 -6.42 6.83
CA PHE A 4 2.69 -5.04 6.43
C PHE A 4 3.73 -4.42 7.39
N PRO A 5 4.77 -3.73 6.90
CA PRO A 5 5.78 -3.15 7.78
C PRO A 5 5.14 -2.14 8.74
N GLY A 6 5.22 -2.42 10.05
CA GLY A 6 4.79 -1.50 11.10
C GLY A 6 3.30 -1.53 11.49
N ARG A 7 2.45 -2.36 10.86
CA ARG A 7 1.04 -2.52 11.25
C ARG A 7 0.66 -3.99 11.34
N LYS A 8 0.13 -4.41 12.48
CA LYS A 8 -0.50 -5.73 12.65
C LYS A 8 -1.90 -5.65 12.04
N ILE A 9 -2.16 -6.50 11.03
CA ILE A 9 -3.47 -6.63 10.40
C ILE A 9 -4.29 -7.59 11.25
N GLU A 10 -5.40 -7.10 11.81
CA GLU A 10 -6.37 -7.90 12.57
C GLU A 10 -7.67 -7.89 11.78
N TYR A 11 -8.06 -9.07 11.28
CA TYR A 11 -9.29 -9.23 10.52
C TYR A 11 -10.47 -9.38 11.48
N PRO A 12 -11.60 -8.71 11.23
CA PRO A 12 -12.86 -9.00 11.91
C PRO A 12 -13.25 -10.47 11.72
N GLU A 13 -13.91 -11.05 12.74
CA GLU A 13 -14.43 -12.42 12.67
C GLU A 13 -15.77 -12.48 11.94
N ASP A 14 -16.53 -11.37 11.96
CA ASP A 14 -17.79 -11.25 11.23
C ASP A 14 -17.55 -11.06 9.73
N GLY A 15 -18.35 -11.73 8.91
CA GLY A 15 -18.15 -11.81 7.46
C GLY A 15 -18.34 -10.46 6.76
N ASP A 16 -19.39 -9.73 7.13
CA ASP A 16 -19.71 -8.44 6.52
C ASP A 16 -18.67 -7.37 6.93
N GLU A 17 -18.32 -7.31 8.22
CA GLU A 17 -17.25 -6.42 8.72
C GLU A 17 -15.89 -6.73 8.10
N ARG A 18 -15.63 -8.01 7.79
CA ARG A 18 -14.38 -8.44 7.16
C ARG A 18 -14.30 -8.00 5.70
N ASP A 19 -15.36 -8.12 4.93
CA ASP A 19 -15.38 -7.69 3.52
C ASP A 19 -15.16 -6.17 3.40
N ASP A 20 -15.77 -5.39 4.29
CA ASP A 20 -15.56 -3.94 4.37
C ASP A 20 -14.11 -3.61 4.75
N TYR A 21 -13.55 -4.34 5.72
CA TYR A 21 -12.15 -4.18 6.12
C TYR A 21 -11.17 -4.52 5.00
N GLU A 22 -11.39 -5.63 4.29
CA GLU A 22 -10.56 -6.06 3.16
C GLU A 22 -10.62 -5.06 2.01
N THR A 23 -11.81 -4.51 1.72
CA THR A 23 -12.01 -3.46 0.71
C THR A 23 -11.24 -2.19 1.07
N GLY A 24 -11.35 -1.72 2.31
CA GLY A 24 -10.61 -0.54 2.80
C GLY A 24 -9.11 -0.76 2.76
N LEU A 25 -8.64 -1.93 3.23
CA LEU A 25 -7.24 -2.29 3.19
C LEU A 25 -6.70 -2.31 1.76
N ALA A 26 -7.41 -2.90 0.80
CA ALA A 26 -6.99 -2.92 -0.59
C ALA A 26 -6.83 -1.51 -1.18
N ALA A 27 -7.76 -0.59 -0.88
CA ALA A 27 -7.67 0.79 -1.32
C ALA A 27 -6.46 1.53 -0.69
N GLU A 28 -6.19 1.31 0.60
CA GLU A 28 -4.99 1.86 1.27
C GLU A 28 -3.70 1.37 0.61
N LEU A 29 -3.62 0.06 0.29
CA LEU A 29 -2.47 -0.56 -0.35
C LEU A 29 -2.21 0.01 -1.75
N GLU A 30 -3.26 0.17 -2.54
CA GLU A 30 -3.18 0.74 -3.89
C GLU A 30 -2.66 2.20 -3.83
N PHE A 31 -3.17 2.99 -2.89
CA PHE A 31 -2.72 4.37 -2.70
C PHE A 31 -1.23 4.46 -2.36
N ILE A 32 -0.75 3.62 -1.42
CA ILE A 32 0.67 3.57 -1.06
C ILE A 32 1.52 3.15 -2.26
N GLN A 33 1.09 2.11 -2.99
CA GLN A 33 1.80 1.62 -4.17
C GLN A 33 1.96 2.73 -5.22
N GLN A 34 0.93 3.55 -5.45
CA GLN A 34 1.01 4.68 -6.39
C GLN A 34 2.03 5.75 -5.94
N ILE A 35 2.12 6.03 -4.63
CA ILE A 35 3.11 6.97 -4.10
C ILE A 35 4.52 6.42 -4.30
N GLU A 36 4.75 5.14 -4.01
CA GLU A 36 6.06 4.50 -4.16
C GLU A 36 6.51 4.46 -5.62
N ILE A 37 5.62 4.11 -6.55
CA ILE A 37 5.90 4.12 -8.00
C ILE A 37 6.28 5.54 -8.46
N ASN A 38 5.52 6.56 -8.05
CA ASN A 38 5.81 7.93 -8.42
C ASN A 38 7.15 8.41 -7.84
N THR A 39 7.47 8.01 -6.61
CA THR A 39 8.73 8.34 -5.94
C THR A 39 9.90 7.69 -6.66
N LEU A 40 9.79 6.39 -6.98
CA LEU A 40 10.78 5.65 -7.73
C LEU A 40 10.99 6.25 -9.14
N ALA A 41 9.91 6.54 -9.86
CA ALA A 41 9.98 7.15 -11.19
C ALA A 41 10.72 8.50 -11.15
N ARG A 42 10.44 9.34 -10.15
CA ARG A 42 11.16 10.61 -9.96
C ARG A 42 12.65 10.39 -9.66
N ALA A 43 12.98 9.42 -8.81
CA ALA A 43 14.36 9.10 -8.48
C ALA A 43 15.13 8.61 -9.73
N ILE A 44 14.51 7.76 -10.54
CA ILE A 44 15.04 7.28 -11.82
C ILE A 44 15.31 8.46 -12.76
N VAL A 45 14.33 9.34 -12.96
CA VAL A 45 14.47 10.51 -13.84
C VAL A 45 15.62 11.42 -13.38
N ARG A 46 15.78 11.64 -12.07
CA ARG A 46 16.91 12.42 -11.54
C ARG A 46 18.25 11.76 -11.83
N ALA A 47 18.37 10.47 -11.56
CA ALA A 47 19.59 9.71 -11.81
C ALA A 47 20.02 9.70 -13.29
N PHE A 48 19.06 9.69 -14.23
CA PHE A 48 19.36 9.76 -15.67
C PHE A 48 19.66 11.17 -16.18
N ASN A 49 19.12 12.21 -15.55
CA ASN A 49 19.31 13.60 -15.96
C ASN A 49 20.55 14.28 -15.33
N GLY A 50 21.33 13.56 -14.52
CA GLY A 50 22.63 14.01 -14.03
C GLY A 50 22.62 14.84 -12.74
N ASP A 51 21.60 14.64 -11.90
CA ASP A 51 21.69 14.96 -10.45
C ASP A 51 22.30 13.77 -9.69
#